data_AF-A0AA41BL21-F1
#
_entry.id   AF-A0AA41BL21-F1
#
_cell.length_a   1.000
_cell.length_b   1.000
_cell.length_c   1.000
_cell.angle_alpha   90.00
_cell.angle_beta   90.00
_cell.angle_gamma   90.00
#
_symmetry.space_group_name_H-M   'P 1'
#
loop_
_entity.id
_entity.type
_entity.pdbx_description
1 polymer ?
#
loop_
_entity_poly.entity_id
_entity_poly.type
_entity_poly.pdbx_seq_one_letter_code
_entity_poly.pdbx_strand_id
1 'polypeptide(L)' 'MALYTIGEVALLCDINPVTLRAWQRRYGLLKPQRTDGGHRLFNDADIDRIREI' A
#
# COMPACT_ATOMS: atom_id res chain seq x y z
N MET A 1 14.19 -5.88 -3.13
CA MET A 1 12.79 -5.41 -3.03
C MET A 1 12.68 -4.58 -1.78
N ALA A 2 12.35 -3.31 -1.94
CA ALA A 2 12.09 -2.43 -0.80
C ALA A 2 10.68 -2.71 -0.25
N LEU A 3 10.50 -2.43 1.04
CA LEU A 3 9.20 -2.49 1.70
C LEU A 3 8.86 -1.10 2.22
N TYR A 4 7.63 -0.69 1.97
CA TYR A 4 7.13 0.65 2.27
C TYR A 4 5.96 0.55 3.24
N THR A 5 5.93 1.43 4.22
CA THR A 5 4.75 1.68 5.04
C THR A 5 3.65 2.35 4.21
N ILE A 6 2.41 2.32 4.71
CA ILE A 6 1.31 3.01 4.04
C ILE A 6 1.52 4.53 3.91
N GLY A 7 2.31 5.13 4.80
CA GLY A 7 2.65 6.56 4.74
C GLY A 7 3.62 6.86 3.60
N GLU A 8 4.63 6.01 3.42
CA GLU A 8 5.57 6.14 2.29
C GLU A 8 4.87 5.92 0.95
N VAL A 9 4.01 4.90 0.84
CA VAL A 9 3.22 4.67 -0.38
C VAL A 9 2.32 5.88 -0.69
N ALA A 10 1.67 6.44 0.33
CA ALA A 10 0.84 7.63 0.18
C ALA A 10 1.62 8.83 -0.37
N LEU A 11 2.84 9.05 0.11
CA LEU A 11 3.75 10.08 -0.38
C LEU A 11 4.22 9.81 -1.82
N LEU A 12 4.59 8.56 -2.11
CA LEU A 12 5.12 8.16 -3.43
C LEU A 12 4.06 8.18 -4.54
N CYS A 13 2.79 7.96 -4.19
CA CYS A 13 1.69 7.90 -5.14
C CYS A 13 0.82 9.16 -5.12
N ASP A 14 1.07 10.11 -4.21
CA ASP A 14 0.21 11.27 -3.92
C ASP A 14 -1.25 10.89 -3.65
N ILE A 15 -1.46 9.87 -2.81
CA ILE A 15 -2.79 9.34 -2.46
C ILE A 15 -2.96 9.33 -0.95
N ASN A 16 -4.13 9.76 -0.48
CA ASN A 16 -4.46 9.72 0.94
C ASN A 16 -4.38 8.28 1.51
N PRO A 17 -3.70 8.04 2.66
CA PRO A 17 -3.64 6.73 3.29
C PRO A 17 -5.01 6.08 3.57
N VAL A 18 -6.07 6.88 3.79
CA VAL A 18 -7.44 6.39 3.95
C VAL A 18 -7.94 5.72 2.67
N THR A 19 -7.67 6.31 1.50
CA THR A 19 -8.02 5.75 0.19
C THR A 19 -7.30 4.43 -0.05
N LEU A 20 -5.99 4.38 0.22
CA LEU A 20 -5.20 3.14 0.10
C LEU A 20 -5.76 2.02 1.00
N ARG A 21 -6.16 2.35 2.24
CA ARG A 21 -6.82 1.39 3.14
C ARG A 21 -8.17 0.93 2.62
N ALA A 22 -8.95 1.84 2.02
CA ALA A 22 -10.24 1.50 1.43
C ALA A 22 -10.05 0.55 0.24
N TRP A 23 -9.11 0.83 -0.66
CA TRP A 23 -8.81 -0.05 -1.79
C TRP A 23 -8.34 -1.44 -1.36
N GLN A 24 -7.46 -1.50 -0.37
CA GLN A 24 -7.02 -2.76 0.23
C GLN A 24 -8.19 -3.55 0.85
N ARG A 25 -9.05 -2.92 1.66
CA ARG A 25 -10.14 -3.61 2.37
C ARG A 25 -11.35 -3.95 1.50
N ARG A 26 -11.75 -3.04 0.62
CA ARG A 26 -13.02 -3.15 -0.14
C ARG A 26 -12.84 -3.88 -1.46
N TYR A 27 -11.70 -3.67 -2.12
CA TYR A 27 -11.45 -4.20 -3.46
C TYR A 27 -10.35 -5.27 -3.48
N GLY A 28 -9.64 -5.49 -2.37
CA GLY A 28 -8.54 -6.46 -2.32
C GLY A 28 -7.39 -6.09 -3.27
N LEU A 29 -7.31 -4.82 -3.68
CA LEU A 29 -6.38 -4.32 -4.69
C LEU A 29 -4.91 -4.54 -4.30
N LEU A 30 -4.61 -4.29 -3.02
CA LEU A 30 -3.27 -4.37 -2.46
C LEU A 30 -3.19 -5.54 -1.48
N LYS A 31 -2.10 -6.29 -1.54
CA LYS A 31 -1.85 -7.46 -0.67
C LYS A 31 -0.60 -7.23 0.18
N PRO A 32 -0.63 -6.26 1.12
CA PRO A 32 0.54 -5.92 1.91
C PRO A 32 0.96 -7.08 2.80
N GLN A 33 2.26 -7.23 2.96
CA GLN A 33 2.84 -8.09 3.96
C GLN A 33 2.60 -7.50 5.35
N ARG A 34 2.56 -8.36 6.36
CA ARG A 34 2.44 -7.93 7.76
C ARG A 34 3.74 -8.24 8.47
N THR A 35 4.24 -7.25 9.22
CA THR A 35 5.29 -7.49 10.21
C THR A 35 4.72 -8.25 11.41
N ASP A 36 5.60 -8.81 12.24
CA ASP A 36 5.21 -9.45 13.51
C ASP A 36 4.46 -8.47 14.44
N GLY A 37 4.79 -7.18 14.39
CA GLY A 37 4.07 -6.10 15.10
C GLY A 37 2.73 -5.70 14.47
N GLY A 38 2.33 -6.33 13.35
CA GLY A 38 1.04 -6.11 12.70
C GLY A 38 0.99 -4.91 11.75
N HIS A 39 2.11 -4.22 11.49
CA HIS A 39 2.18 -3.14 10.50
C HIS A 39 2.09 -3.68 9.08
N ARG A 40 1.45 -2.91 8.17
CA ARG A 40 1.34 -3.24 6.75
C ARG A 40 2.54 -2.70 5.99
N LEU A 41 3.17 -3.57 5.21
CA LEU A 41 4.26 -3.25 4.31
C LEU A 41 3.87 -3.58 2.87
N PHE A 42 4.14 -2.65 1.97
CA PHE A 42 3.84 -2.71 0.55
C PHE A 42 5.14 -2.83 -0.23
N ASN A 43 5.12 -3.52 -1.36
CA ASN A 43 6.29 -3.65 -2.22
C ASN A 43 6.15 -2.78 -3.47
N ASP A 44 7.18 -2.81 -4.32
CA ASP A 44 7.20 -2.09 -5.59
C ASP A 44 5.99 -2.45 -6.48
N ALA A 45 5.57 -3.73 -6.51
CA ALA A 45 4.43 -4.17 -7.30
C ALA A 45 3.07 -3.62 -6.80
N ASP A 46 2.93 -3.36 -5.50
CA ASP A 46 1.76 -2.66 -4.96
C ASP A 46 1.75 -1.20 -5.44
N ILE A 47 2.91 -0.54 -5.50
CA ILE A 47 3.05 0.85 -5.99
C ILE A 47 2.73 0.93 -7.48
N ASP A 48 3.26 0.02 -8.28
CA ASP A 48 2.99 -0.01 -9.73
C ASP A 48 1.49 -0.20 -9.99
N ARG A 49 0.84 -1.11 -9.25
CA ARG A 49 -0.62 -1.29 -9.35
C ARG A 49 -1.41 -0.04 -8.98
N ILE A 50 -0.95 0.73 -7.99
CA ILE A 50 -1.59 2.00 -7.61
C ILE A 50 -1.50 3.02 -8.76
N ARG A 51 -0.37 3.06 -9.47
CA ARG A 51 -0.12 4.00 -10.58
C ARG A 51 -0.89 3.66 -11.86
N GLU A 52 -1.39 2.45 -11.99
CA GLU A 52 -2.20 1.99 -13.12
C GLU A 52 -3.70 2.36 -13.00
N ILE A 53 -4.10 3.00 -11.89
CA ILE A 53 -5.48 3.46 -11.64
C ILE A 53 -5.65 4.91 -12.09
#